data_AF-A0A1F4NSB2-F1
#
_entry.id   AF-A0A1F4NSB2-F1
#
_cell.length_a   1.000
_cell.length_b   1.000
_cell.length_c   1.000
_cell.angle_alpha   90.00
_cell.angle_beta   90.00
_cell.angle_gamma   90.00
#
_symmetry.space_group_name_H-M   'P 1'
#
loop_
_entity.id
_entity.type
_entity.pdbx_description
1 polymer ?
#
loop_
_entity_poly.entity_id
_entity_poly.type
_entity_poly.pdbx_seq_one_letter_code
_entity_poly.pdbx_strand_id
1 'polypeptide(L)'
;MSYKKVSLILFLVLAGFGIWSLVNVLGDAGHSGATPSLASGSSFLPFDYIKEEPTIQEELSEAKARALTWRGDASLVAISMRFADGLGYDFLSHYNYVFQSPTESRRYLIVSNPRISGQVEQTYGNSDLFDNTMPGGWQEEFMKINFVQALEIVERSGGYSFRIDHPNDYTVTLLLIRPESAVLSWYVSYADGANAEEQSWQVNATSGVVEAQ
;
A
#
# COMPACT_ATOMS: atom_id res chain seq x y z
N MET A 1 5.76 -25.34 10.55
CA MET A 1 6.24 -24.43 9.48
C MET A 1 6.52 -23.08 10.12
N SER A 2 7.74 -22.58 10.01
CA SER A 2 8.16 -21.30 10.60
C SER A 2 7.80 -20.18 9.64
N TYR A 3 6.81 -19.35 9.99
CA TYR A 3 6.51 -18.12 9.25
C TYR A 3 7.72 -17.18 9.38
N LYS A 4 8.39 -16.88 8.25
CA LYS A 4 9.43 -15.84 8.23
C LYS A 4 8.73 -14.49 8.35
N LYS A 5 9.06 -13.74 9.40
CA LYS A 5 8.57 -12.38 9.63
C LYS A 5 8.98 -11.50 8.46
N VAL A 6 8.00 -10.94 7.75
CA VAL A 6 8.23 -9.88 6.77
C VAL A 6 8.70 -8.66 7.57
N SER A 7 9.94 -8.23 7.37
CA SER A 7 10.51 -7.13 8.13
C SER A 7 9.93 -5.80 7.64
N LEU A 8 9.41 -4.99 8.57
CA LEU A 8 8.87 -3.62 8.40
C LEU A 8 9.79 -2.69 7.57
N ILE A 9 11.06 -3.06 7.43
CA ILE A 9 12.06 -2.46 6.53
C ILE A 9 11.52 -2.32 5.09
N LEU A 10 10.63 -3.23 4.64
CA LEU A 10 10.02 -3.21 3.31
C LEU A 10 9.13 -1.97 3.06
N PHE A 11 8.40 -1.54 4.08
CA PHE A 11 7.53 -0.35 4.02
C PHE A 11 8.35 0.94 3.91
N LEU A 12 9.45 0.99 4.65
CA LEU A 12 10.31 2.17 4.77
C LEU A 12 11.05 2.51 3.46
N VAL A 13 11.38 1.51 2.64
CA VAL A 13 12.16 1.69 1.41
C VAL A 13 11.30 2.20 0.24
N LEU A 14 10.01 1.86 0.18
CA LEU A 14 9.10 2.30 -0.89
C LEU A 14 8.37 3.63 -0.59
N ALA A 15 8.41 4.11 0.65
CA ALA A 15 7.75 5.34 1.11
C ALA A 15 8.58 6.63 1.00
N GLY A 16 9.77 6.58 0.36
CA GLY A 16 10.53 7.78 -0.03
C GLY A 16 11.01 8.67 1.12
N PHE A 17 12.09 8.23 1.79
CA PHE A 17 13.09 9.05 2.50
C PHE A 17 12.62 10.17 3.46
N GLY A 18 12.20 9.75 4.65
CA GLY A 18 12.48 10.45 5.91
C GLY A 18 13.04 9.43 6.90
N ILE A 19 14.32 9.52 7.24
CA ILE A 19 14.99 8.65 8.23
C ILE A 19 14.28 8.84 9.56
N TRP A 20 13.78 7.78 10.20
CA TRP A 20 13.85 7.57 11.66
C TRP A 20 13.69 6.06 11.95
N SER A 21 14.54 5.54 12.84
CA SER A 21 14.73 4.11 13.08
C SER A 21 14.09 3.64 14.39
N LEU A 22 13.42 2.48 14.31
CA LEU A 22 13.29 1.38 15.29
C LEU A 22 12.52 1.65 16.60
N VAL A 23 11.46 0.88 16.87
CA VAL A 23 11.40 -0.19 17.91
C VAL A 23 10.31 -1.23 17.55
N ASN A 24 10.56 -2.50 17.91
CA ASN A 24 9.64 -3.65 17.87
C ASN A 24 8.22 -3.33 18.38
N VAL A 25 7.18 -3.71 17.63
CA VAL A 25 5.83 -3.89 18.16
C VAL A 25 5.36 -5.32 17.84
N LEU A 26 5.62 -6.22 18.78
CA LEU A 26 4.88 -7.46 18.99
C LEU A 26 4.21 -7.29 20.34
N GLY A 27 2.92 -6.99 20.34
CA GLY A 27 2.15 -6.69 21.54
C GLY A 27 0.66 -6.76 21.27
N ASP A 28 0.14 -7.98 21.42
CA ASP A 28 -1.24 -8.38 21.73
C ASP A 28 -2.31 -7.28 21.88
N ALA A 29 -3.37 -7.37 21.08
CA ALA A 29 -4.74 -7.11 21.52
C ALA A 29 -5.73 -7.76 20.55
N GLY A 30 -6.15 -8.99 20.86
CA GLY A 30 -7.25 -9.65 20.16
C GLY A 30 -8.54 -8.85 20.21
N HIS A 31 -9.16 -8.65 19.05
CA HIS A 31 -10.59 -8.35 18.90
C HIS A 31 -11.13 -9.17 17.73
N SER A 32 -11.74 -10.33 18.02
CA SER A 32 -12.53 -11.08 17.05
C SER A 32 -13.91 -10.42 16.91
N GLY A 33 -14.01 -9.40 16.06
CA GLY A 33 -15.27 -8.87 15.56
C GLY A 33 -15.54 -9.45 14.18
N ALA A 34 -16.76 -9.92 13.91
CA ALA A 34 -17.14 -10.44 12.61
C ALA A 34 -16.83 -9.43 11.49
N THR A 35 -15.98 -9.82 10.54
CA THR A 35 -15.58 -8.99 9.39
C THR A 35 -16.70 -8.93 8.34
N PRO A 36 -17.14 -7.74 7.91
CA PRO A 36 -18.02 -7.61 6.76
C PRO A 36 -17.26 -7.95 5.47
N SER A 37 -17.79 -8.87 4.65
CA SER A 37 -17.28 -9.13 3.30
C SER A 37 -17.93 -8.15 2.31
N LEU A 38 -17.13 -7.47 1.48
CA LEU A 38 -17.63 -6.54 0.47
C LEU A 38 -17.63 -7.17 -0.93
N ALA A 39 -18.65 -6.88 -1.72
CA ALA A 39 -18.63 -7.10 -3.17
C ALA A 39 -17.85 -5.97 -3.87
N SER A 40 -17.17 -6.27 -4.99
CA SER A 40 -16.44 -5.28 -5.78
C SER A 40 -17.34 -4.10 -6.19
N GLY A 41 -16.81 -2.87 -6.09
CA GLY A 41 -17.38 -1.68 -6.73
C GLY A 41 -18.40 -0.88 -5.91
N SER A 42 -18.61 -1.19 -4.63
CA SER A 42 -19.45 -0.36 -3.74
C SER A 42 -18.57 0.28 -2.67
N SER A 43 -18.55 1.62 -2.61
CA SER A 43 -18.09 2.36 -1.44
C SER A 43 -19.16 2.25 -0.37
N PHE A 44 -18.79 1.87 0.85
CA PHE A 44 -19.76 1.66 1.93
C PHE A 44 -19.82 2.85 2.90
N LEU A 45 -19.08 3.94 2.66
CA LEU A 45 -18.97 5.07 3.58
C LEU A 45 -19.26 6.40 2.88
N PRO A 46 -19.83 7.39 3.59
CA PRO A 46 -20.00 8.76 3.10
C PRO A 46 -18.67 9.53 3.07
N PHE A 47 -17.54 8.83 2.86
CA PHE A 47 -16.24 9.47 2.72
C PHE A 47 -16.07 9.89 1.27
N ASP A 48 -16.78 10.95 0.90
CA ASP A 48 -16.76 11.53 -0.45
C ASP A 48 -15.37 11.92 -0.96
N TYR A 49 -14.37 11.93 -0.07
CA TYR A 49 -12.98 12.26 -0.35
C TYR A 49 -12.08 11.05 -0.65
N ILE A 50 -12.47 9.80 -0.33
CA ILE A 50 -11.71 8.59 -0.67
C ILE A 50 -12.34 7.97 -1.92
N LYS A 51 -11.88 8.38 -3.10
CA LYS A 51 -12.40 7.91 -4.39
C LYS A 51 -11.27 7.47 -5.30
N GLU A 52 -11.56 6.47 -6.12
CA GLU A 52 -10.67 6.08 -7.22
C GLU A 52 -11.03 6.98 -8.39
N GLU A 53 -10.11 7.87 -8.73
CA GLU A 53 -10.26 8.71 -9.91
C GLU A 53 -10.02 7.87 -11.19
N PRO A 54 -10.75 8.12 -12.29
CA PRO A 54 -10.54 7.39 -13.55
C PRO A 54 -9.09 7.40 -14.04
N THR A 55 -8.35 8.46 -13.71
CA THR A 55 -6.94 8.65 -14.03
C THR A 55 -6.04 7.55 -13.46
N ILE A 56 -6.43 6.90 -12.36
CA ILE A 56 -5.62 5.85 -11.72
C ILE A 56 -5.48 4.62 -12.62
N GLN A 57 -6.54 4.25 -13.35
CA GLN A 57 -6.50 3.11 -14.26
C GLN A 57 -5.66 3.41 -15.51
N GLU A 58 -5.76 4.64 -16.03
CA GLU A 58 -4.91 5.12 -17.12
C GLU A 58 -3.43 5.11 -16.72
N GLU A 59 -3.12 5.63 -15.54
CA GLU A 59 -1.78 5.62 -14.95
C GLU A 59 -1.19 4.23 -14.79
N LEU A 60 -1.98 3.24 -14.35
CA LEU A 60 -1.53 1.84 -14.26
C LEU A 60 -1.24 1.26 -15.65
N SER A 61 -2.09 1.56 -16.63
CA SER A 61 -1.90 1.13 -18.02
C SER A 61 -0.60 1.68 -18.62
N GLU A 62 -0.34 2.98 -18.43
CA GLU A 62 0.90 3.63 -18.85
C GLU A 62 2.13 3.06 -18.15
N ALA A 63 2.04 2.83 -16.84
CA ALA A 63 3.11 2.23 -16.04
C ALA A 63 3.45 0.81 -16.54
N LYS A 64 2.44 0.00 -16.87
CA LYS A 64 2.63 -1.33 -17.49
C LYS A 64 3.31 -1.24 -18.85
N ALA A 65 2.87 -0.33 -19.72
CA ALA A 65 3.49 -0.15 -21.04
C ALA A 65 4.97 0.26 -20.91
N ARG A 66 5.28 1.11 -19.93
CA ARG A 66 6.65 1.49 -19.58
C ARG A 66 7.47 0.31 -19.08
N ALA A 67 6.91 -0.51 -18.18
CA ALA A 67 7.54 -1.71 -17.66
C ALA A 67 7.87 -2.71 -18.76
N LEU A 68 6.96 -2.94 -19.71
CA LEU A 68 7.18 -3.83 -20.85
C LEU A 68 8.27 -3.30 -21.81
N THR A 69 8.41 -1.98 -21.92
CA THR A 69 9.50 -1.35 -22.69
C THR A 69 10.86 -1.54 -22.00
N TRP A 70 10.88 -1.47 -20.67
CA TRP A 70 12.08 -1.76 -19.87
C TRP A 70 12.48 -3.23 -19.96
N ARG A 71 11.54 -4.15 -19.74
CA ARG A 71 11.70 -5.61 -19.87
C ARG A 71 10.40 -6.24 -20.34
N GLY A 72 10.47 -7.02 -21.43
CA GLY A 72 9.28 -7.66 -22.01
C GLY A 72 8.60 -8.72 -21.11
N ASP A 73 9.26 -9.14 -20.03
CA ASP A 73 8.76 -10.06 -19.01
C ASP A 73 8.47 -9.37 -17.66
N ALA A 74 8.50 -8.03 -17.61
CA ALA A 74 8.20 -7.29 -16.39
C ALA A 74 6.75 -7.52 -15.95
N SER A 75 6.55 -7.70 -14.65
CA SER A 75 5.24 -7.85 -14.02
C SER A 75 5.12 -6.94 -12.80
N LEU A 76 3.89 -6.55 -12.46
CA LEU A 76 3.61 -5.74 -11.28
C LEU A 76 3.84 -6.58 -10.01
N VAL A 77 4.62 -6.03 -9.08
CA VAL A 77 5.03 -6.70 -7.83
C VAL A 77 4.88 -5.85 -6.57
N ALA A 78 4.46 -4.59 -6.69
CA ALA A 78 3.89 -3.80 -5.60
C ALA A 78 3.16 -2.56 -6.10
N ILE A 79 2.21 -2.10 -5.28
CA ILE A 79 1.67 -0.75 -5.35
C ILE A 79 1.90 -0.12 -3.98
N SER A 80 2.56 1.04 -3.94
CA SER A 80 2.81 1.78 -2.70
C SER A 80 2.16 3.16 -2.78
N MET A 81 1.44 3.55 -1.74
CA MET A 81 0.76 4.83 -1.65
C MET A 81 1.10 5.50 -0.33
N ARG A 82 1.22 6.82 -0.32
CA ARG A 82 1.38 7.59 0.92
C ARG A 82 0.51 8.83 0.88
N PHE A 83 -0.33 8.96 1.88
CA PHE A 83 -1.11 10.16 2.15
C PHE A 83 -0.46 10.96 3.28
N ALA A 84 -0.36 12.27 3.10
CA ALA A 84 0.14 13.20 4.10
C ALA A 84 -0.98 14.16 4.50
N ASP A 85 -1.16 14.39 5.80
CA ASP A 85 -2.06 15.40 6.37
C ASP A 85 -3.55 15.24 6.03
N GLY A 86 -3.94 14.10 5.47
CA GLY A 86 -5.30 13.88 4.99
C GLY A 86 -5.47 12.50 4.36
N LEU A 87 -6.72 12.17 4.05
CA LEU A 87 -7.08 11.03 3.22
C LEU A 87 -7.79 11.61 1.99
N GLY A 88 -7.44 11.12 0.80
CA GLY A 88 -8.04 11.56 -0.45
C GLY A 88 -7.02 11.89 -1.52
N TYR A 89 -7.50 12.04 -2.75
CA TYR A 89 -6.66 12.18 -3.94
C TYR A 89 -5.67 13.34 -3.84
N ASP A 90 -6.10 14.49 -3.32
CA ASP A 90 -5.26 15.69 -3.19
C ASP A 90 -4.14 15.52 -2.14
N PHE A 91 -4.28 14.57 -1.21
CA PHE A 91 -3.31 14.28 -0.15
C PHE A 91 -2.34 13.16 -0.51
N LEU A 92 -2.49 12.56 -1.70
CA LEU A 92 -1.67 11.44 -2.17
C LEU A 92 -0.26 11.90 -2.60
N SER A 93 0.60 12.08 -1.59
CA SER A 93 1.99 12.51 -1.76
C SER A 93 2.88 11.53 -2.54
N HIS A 94 2.58 10.23 -2.49
CA HIS A 94 3.31 9.20 -3.24
C HIS A 94 2.34 8.19 -3.82
N TYR A 95 2.56 7.84 -5.09
CA TYR A 95 1.87 6.72 -5.71
C TYR A 95 2.82 5.98 -6.65
N ASN A 96 3.25 4.80 -6.24
CA ASN A 96 4.30 4.04 -6.91
C ASN A 96 3.77 2.70 -7.40
N TYR A 97 3.97 2.42 -8.68
CA TYR A 97 3.88 1.08 -9.24
C TYR A 97 5.29 0.48 -9.32
N VAL A 98 5.45 -0.72 -8.77
CA VAL A 98 6.74 -1.41 -8.73
C VAL A 98 6.66 -2.63 -9.63
N PHE A 99 7.57 -2.72 -10.58
CA PHE A 99 7.65 -3.81 -11.54
C PHE A 99 8.96 -4.56 -11.38
N GLN A 100 8.91 -5.85 -11.66
CA GLN A 100 10.08 -6.71 -11.65
C GLN A 100 10.05 -7.68 -12.84
N SER A 101 11.24 -7.93 -13.37
CA SER A 101 11.51 -9.00 -14.31
C SER A 101 12.04 -10.24 -13.57
N PRO A 102 11.46 -11.44 -13.76
CA PRO A 102 11.99 -12.67 -13.18
C PRO A 102 13.45 -12.97 -13.59
N THR A 103 13.88 -12.44 -14.74
CA THR A 103 15.24 -12.60 -15.25
C THR A 103 16.23 -11.57 -14.68
N GLU A 104 15.77 -10.54 -13.96
CA GLU A 104 16.58 -9.56 -13.22
C GLU A 104 16.07 -9.41 -11.78
N SER A 105 16.26 -10.46 -10.98
CA SER A 105 15.68 -10.59 -9.62
C SER A 105 16.07 -9.51 -8.61
N ARG A 106 17.08 -8.69 -8.90
CA ARG A 106 17.54 -7.61 -8.01
C ARG A 106 17.10 -6.22 -8.45
N ARG A 107 16.61 -6.08 -9.69
CA ARG A 107 16.27 -4.78 -10.27
C ARG A 107 14.77 -4.61 -10.34
N TYR A 108 14.35 -3.43 -9.93
CA TYR A 108 12.96 -3.02 -9.92
C TYR A 108 12.83 -1.73 -10.71
N LEU A 109 11.83 -1.68 -11.58
CA LEU A 109 11.37 -0.43 -12.15
C LEU A 109 10.29 0.14 -11.24
N ILE A 110 10.49 1.37 -10.81
CA ILE A 110 9.49 2.14 -10.09
C ILE A 110 8.95 3.18 -11.04
N VAL A 111 7.63 3.20 -11.24
CA VAL A 111 6.92 4.30 -11.91
C VAL A 111 6.16 5.04 -10.82
N SER A 112 6.53 6.30 -10.59
CA SER A 112 5.98 7.14 -9.54
C SER A 112 5.10 8.22 -10.15
N ASN A 113 3.89 8.37 -9.63
CA ASN A 113 2.91 9.36 -10.02
C ASN A 113 2.42 10.15 -8.78
N PRO A 114 3.29 10.79 -7.99
CA PRO A 114 2.85 11.62 -6.86
C PRO A 114 1.89 12.72 -7.31
N ARG A 115 1.02 13.13 -6.39
CA ARG A 115 0.20 14.34 -6.56
C ARG A 115 0.90 15.50 -5.88
N ILE A 116 1.38 16.45 -6.69
CA ILE A 116 2.06 17.65 -6.22
C ILE A 116 1.24 18.84 -6.70
N SER A 117 0.69 19.61 -5.76
CA SER A 117 -0.16 20.79 -6.05
C SER A 117 -1.33 20.47 -7.01
N GLY A 118 -1.96 19.29 -6.85
CA GLY A 118 -3.07 18.84 -7.69
C GLY A 118 -2.68 18.35 -9.08
N GLN A 119 -1.38 18.25 -9.40
CA GLN A 119 -0.88 17.69 -10.66
C GLN A 119 -0.19 16.34 -10.45
N VAL A 120 -0.24 15.49 -11.47
CA VAL A 120 0.49 14.23 -11.50
C VAL A 120 1.89 14.49 -12.06
N GLU A 121 2.93 14.21 -11.28
CA GLU A 121 4.31 14.26 -11.76
C GLU A 121 4.83 12.83 -12.00
N GLN A 122 4.87 12.38 -13.25
CA GLN A 122 5.37 11.04 -13.56
C GLN A 122 6.91 11.00 -13.57
N THR A 123 7.49 10.14 -12.74
CA THR A 123 8.92 9.82 -12.75
C THR A 123 9.17 8.32 -12.81
N TYR A 124 10.35 7.92 -13.26
CA TYR A 124 10.75 6.51 -13.29
C TYR A 124 12.21 6.32 -12.89
N GLY A 125 12.48 5.24 -12.18
CA GLY A 125 13.82 4.91 -11.71
C GLY A 125 14.02 3.42 -11.57
N ASN A 126 15.28 2.99 -11.65
CA ASN A 126 15.69 1.63 -11.33
C ASN A 126 16.32 1.64 -9.94
N SER A 127 15.90 0.71 -9.09
CA SER A 127 16.46 0.58 -7.74
C SER A 127 16.63 -0.87 -7.35
N ASP A 128 17.68 -1.11 -6.56
CA ASP A 128 17.89 -2.36 -5.84
C ASP A 128 17.16 -2.23 -4.49
N LEU A 129 15.84 -2.37 -4.49
CA LEU A 129 15.00 -2.10 -3.29
C LEU A 129 14.95 -3.27 -2.29
N PHE A 130 15.22 -4.50 -2.75
CA PHE A 130 14.94 -5.71 -1.97
C PHE A 130 16.22 -6.55 -1.83
N ASP A 131 16.74 -6.66 -0.60
CA ASP A 131 18.00 -7.35 -0.37
C ASP A 131 17.89 -8.88 -0.50
N ASN A 132 16.75 -9.49 -0.12
CA ASN A 132 16.59 -10.96 -0.14
C ASN A 132 15.15 -11.50 -0.19
N THR A 133 14.11 -10.66 -0.15
CA THR A 133 12.72 -11.13 -0.15
C THR A 133 12.02 -10.61 -1.40
N MET A 134 11.82 -11.49 -2.37
CA MET A 134 11.17 -11.14 -3.62
C MET A 134 9.65 -11.13 -3.41
N PRO A 135 8.94 -10.05 -3.72
CA PRO A 135 7.49 -10.15 -3.87
C PRO A 135 7.22 -11.11 -5.02
N GLY A 136 6.41 -12.13 -4.80
CA GLY A 136 6.03 -13.01 -5.89
C GLY A 136 5.02 -12.27 -6.76
N GLY A 137 5.33 -11.95 -8.02
CA GLY A 137 4.41 -11.23 -8.91
C GLY A 137 3.02 -11.88 -8.98
N TRP A 138 1.96 -11.08 -8.98
CA TRP A 138 0.59 -11.57 -8.92
C TRP A 138 -0.18 -11.22 -10.18
N GLN A 139 -1.25 -11.99 -10.40
CA GLN A 139 -2.22 -11.70 -11.43
C GLN A 139 -3.30 -10.77 -10.85
N GLU A 140 -3.81 -9.87 -11.69
CA GLU A 140 -4.76 -8.83 -11.26
C GLU A 140 -6.09 -9.41 -10.76
N GLU A 141 -6.45 -10.61 -11.21
CA GLU A 141 -7.62 -11.37 -10.74
C GLU A 141 -7.63 -11.65 -9.22
N PHE A 142 -6.48 -11.54 -8.56
CA PHE A 142 -6.37 -11.66 -7.10
C PHE A 142 -6.67 -10.35 -6.36
N MET A 143 -6.60 -9.20 -7.05
CA MET A 143 -6.90 -7.88 -6.49
C MET A 143 -8.38 -7.55 -6.72
N LYS A 144 -9.24 -7.99 -5.80
CA LYS A 144 -10.70 -7.73 -5.86
C LYS A 144 -11.11 -6.48 -5.08
N ILE A 145 -10.28 -6.06 -4.13
CA ILE A 145 -10.40 -4.80 -3.43
C ILE A 145 -9.31 -3.82 -3.85
N ASN A 146 -9.72 -2.60 -4.20
CA ASN A 146 -8.80 -1.50 -4.49
C ASN A 146 -8.36 -0.80 -3.19
N PHE A 147 -7.47 0.19 -3.30
CA PHE A 147 -6.96 0.91 -2.14
C PHE A 147 -8.04 1.69 -1.39
N VAL A 148 -9.07 2.20 -2.10
CA VAL A 148 -10.21 2.91 -1.49
C VAL A 148 -10.95 1.99 -0.55
N GLN A 149 -11.31 0.79 -1.03
CA GLN A 149 -12.00 -0.21 -0.23
C GLN A 149 -11.14 -0.69 0.94
N ALA A 150 -9.82 -0.86 0.73
CA ALA A 150 -8.90 -1.18 1.82
C ALA A 150 -8.89 -0.09 2.92
N LEU A 151 -8.82 1.19 2.53
CA LEU A 151 -8.92 2.32 3.47
C LEU A 151 -10.26 2.34 4.20
N GLU A 152 -11.39 2.14 3.51
CA GLU A 152 -12.71 2.10 4.15
C GLU A 152 -12.80 0.99 5.21
N ILE A 153 -12.24 -0.18 4.92
CA ILE A 153 -12.18 -1.30 5.87
C ILE A 153 -11.34 -0.92 7.10
N VAL A 154 -10.19 -0.30 6.89
CA VAL A 154 -9.26 0.12 7.96
C VAL A 154 -9.83 1.25 8.80
N GLU A 155 -10.46 2.26 8.18
CA GLU A 155 -11.11 3.36 8.87
C GLU A 155 -12.18 2.85 9.86
N ARG A 156 -12.93 1.81 9.49
CA ARG A 156 -13.90 1.15 10.38
C ARG A 156 -13.27 0.30 11.48
N SER A 157 -12.06 -0.17 11.24
CA SER A 157 -11.33 -1.09 12.13
C SER A 157 -10.40 -0.36 13.11
N GLY A 158 -10.44 0.98 13.13
CA GLY A 158 -9.70 1.82 14.08
C GLY A 158 -9.03 3.04 13.45
N GLY A 159 -8.86 3.09 12.12
CA GLY A 159 -8.19 4.21 11.45
C GLY A 159 -8.88 5.56 11.68
N TYR A 160 -10.21 5.59 11.74
CA TYR A 160 -10.96 6.81 12.04
C TYR A 160 -10.66 7.34 13.45
N SER A 161 -10.62 6.45 14.44
CA SER A 161 -10.27 6.81 15.83
C SER A 161 -8.86 7.36 15.92
N PHE A 162 -7.89 6.69 15.28
CA PHE A 162 -6.50 7.16 15.22
C PHE A 162 -6.41 8.61 14.70
N ARG A 163 -7.11 8.93 13.61
CA ARG A 163 -7.09 10.30 13.04
C ARG A 163 -7.77 11.35 13.92
N ILE A 164 -8.78 10.96 14.71
CA ILE A 164 -9.39 11.86 15.69
C ILE A 164 -8.40 12.18 16.81
N ASP A 165 -7.70 11.16 17.27
CA ASP A 165 -6.76 11.28 18.39
C ASP A 165 -5.48 12.01 17.97
N HIS A 166 -5.16 12.02 16.67
CA HIS A 166 -3.95 12.65 16.10
C HIS A 166 -4.32 13.63 14.97
N PRO A 167 -5.02 14.73 15.26
CA PRO A 167 -5.52 15.64 14.24
C PRO A 167 -4.39 16.48 13.62
N ASN A 168 -4.30 16.49 12.29
CA ASN A 168 -3.39 17.33 11.48
C ASN A 168 -1.89 16.95 11.51
N ASP A 169 -1.52 15.80 12.05
CA ASP A 169 -0.13 15.32 12.00
C ASP A 169 -0.07 13.79 11.93
N TYR A 170 -0.60 13.24 10.83
CA TYR A 170 -0.53 11.81 10.59
C TYR A 170 -0.19 11.51 9.14
N THR A 171 0.44 10.37 8.94
CA THR A 171 0.70 9.82 7.61
C THR A 171 0.03 8.47 7.48
N VAL A 172 -0.53 8.21 6.29
CA VAL A 172 -1.15 6.91 5.99
C VAL A 172 -0.40 6.30 4.82
N THR A 173 0.19 5.13 5.04
CA THR A 173 0.92 4.41 4.00
C THR A 173 0.20 3.13 3.66
N LEU A 174 0.00 2.87 2.37
CA LEU A 174 -0.55 1.61 1.88
C LEU A 174 0.47 0.90 1.01
N LEU A 175 0.57 -0.42 1.18
CA LEU A 175 1.37 -1.28 0.35
C LEU A 175 0.53 -2.49 -0.06
N LEU A 176 0.23 -2.60 -1.34
CA LEU A 176 -0.27 -3.84 -1.92
C LEU A 176 0.92 -4.72 -2.28
N ILE A 177 1.05 -5.86 -1.60
CA ILE A 177 2.12 -6.81 -1.87
C ILE A 177 1.71 -8.24 -1.57
N ARG A 178 2.30 -9.18 -2.31
CA ARG A 178 2.24 -10.62 -2.02
C ARG A 178 3.62 -11.14 -1.59
N PRO A 179 3.87 -11.24 -0.27
CA PRO A 179 5.06 -11.92 0.23
C PRO A 179 5.12 -13.38 -0.22
N GLU A 180 6.32 -13.95 -0.26
CA GLU A 180 6.54 -15.35 -0.62
C GLU A 180 5.72 -16.28 0.29
N SER A 181 4.85 -17.10 -0.30
CA SER A 181 3.91 -18.01 0.41
C SER A 181 2.78 -17.34 1.20
N ALA A 182 2.50 -16.06 0.97
CA ALA A 182 1.35 -15.36 1.54
C ALA A 182 0.30 -15.02 0.47
N VAL A 183 -0.88 -14.61 0.94
CA VAL A 183 -1.93 -14.03 0.09
C VAL A 183 -1.54 -12.60 -0.31
N LEU A 184 -2.11 -12.12 -1.42
CA LEU A 184 -2.00 -10.72 -1.80
C LEU A 184 -2.78 -9.88 -0.77
N SER A 185 -2.13 -8.91 -0.13
CA SER A 185 -2.75 -8.10 0.90
C SER A 185 -2.38 -6.63 0.77
N TRP A 186 -3.33 -5.76 1.13
CA TRP A 186 -3.09 -4.37 1.45
C TRP A 186 -2.61 -4.29 2.89
N TYR A 187 -1.39 -3.85 3.08
CA TYR A 187 -0.89 -3.42 4.37
C TYR A 187 -1.16 -1.93 4.47
N VAL A 188 -1.79 -1.49 5.53
CA VAL A 188 -2.15 -0.09 5.76
C VAL A 188 -1.60 0.30 7.11
N SER A 189 -0.79 1.34 7.17
CA SER A 189 -0.21 1.87 8.40
C SER A 189 -0.56 3.34 8.56
N TYR A 190 -0.97 3.70 9.76
CA TYR A 190 -1.22 5.06 10.23
C TYR A 190 -0.13 5.37 11.24
N ALA A 191 0.60 6.47 11.03
CA ALA A 191 1.66 6.89 11.93
C ALA A 191 1.49 8.37 12.29
N ASP A 192 1.61 8.68 13.58
CA ASP A 192 1.69 10.05 14.10
C ASP A 192 3.05 10.66 13.73
N GLY A 193 3.04 11.88 13.19
CA GLY A 193 4.26 12.62 12.90
C GLY A 193 5.01 13.09 14.15
N ALA A 194 4.31 13.22 15.30
CA ALA A 194 4.87 13.81 16.52
C ALA A 194 5.33 12.77 17.57
N ASN A 195 4.51 11.75 17.88
CA ASN A 195 4.73 10.88 19.05
C ASN A 195 5.19 9.46 18.70
N ALA A 196 5.48 9.17 17.44
CA ALA A 196 5.88 7.84 16.95
C ALA A 196 4.87 6.71 17.27
N GLU A 197 3.61 7.05 17.49
CA GLU A 197 2.52 6.08 17.57
C GLU A 197 2.22 5.56 16.16
N GLU A 198 2.13 4.23 16.02
CA GLU A 198 1.83 3.57 14.75
C GLU A 198 0.77 2.50 14.97
N GLN A 199 -0.27 2.52 14.13
CA GLN A 199 -1.25 1.46 14.05
C GLN A 199 -1.29 0.91 12.63
N SER A 200 -1.28 -0.41 12.49
CA SER A 200 -1.26 -1.07 11.18
C SER A 200 -2.31 -2.16 11.07
N TRP A 201 -2.74 -2.40 9.83
CA TRP A 201 -3.71 -3.41 9.46
C TRP A 201 -3.24 -4.14 8.22
N GLN A 202 -3.55 -5.43 8.15
CA GLN A 202 -3.36 -6.25 6.97
C GLN A 202 -4.74 -6.64 6.44
N VAL A 203 -5.07 -6.24 5.22
CA VAL A 203 -6.36 -6.50 4.57
C VAL A 203 -6.15 -7.40 3.37
N ASN A 204 -6.76 -8.57 3.39
CA ASN A 204 -6.69 -9.52 2.29
C ASN A 204 -7.27 -8.90 1.00
N ALA A 205 -6.46 -8.82 -0.06
CA ALA A 205 -6.83 -8.12 -1.29
C ALA A 205 -7.92 -8.83 -2.12
N THR A 206 -8.24 -10.08 -1.77
CA THR A 206 -9.30 -10.86 -2.42
C THR A 206 -10.61 -10.86 -1.63
N SER A 207 -10.55 -10.94 -0.29
CA SER A 207 -11.74 -11.09 0.56
C SER A 207 -12.14 -9.83 1.32
N GLY A 208 -11.24 -8.85 1.47
CA GLY A 208 -11.45 -7.68 2.32
C GLY A 208 -11.41 -7.98 3.83
N VAL A 209 -11.04 -9.19 4.23
CA VAL A 209 -10.90 -9.55 5.64
C VAL A 209 -9.65 -8.89 6.22
N VAL A 210 -9.80 -8.24 7.38
CA VAL A 210 -8.67 -7.80 8.19
C VAL A 210 -8.06 -9.03 8.87
N GLU A 211 -6.79 -9.30 8.58
CA GLU A 211 -6.05 -10.43 9.11
C GLU A 211 -5.46 -10.03 10.48
N ALA A 212 -5.67 -10.88 11.50
CA ALA A 212 -5.17 -10.62 12.85
C ALA A 212 -3.63 -10.60 12.85
N GLN A 213 -3.05 -9.61 13.52
CA GLN A 213 -1.60 -9.43 13.68
C GLN A 213 -1.01 -10.39 14.72
#